data_AF-A0A6B2BXU7-F1
#
_entry.id   AF-A0A6B2BXU7-F1
#
_cell.length_a   1.000
_cell.length_b   1.000
_cell.length_c   1.000
_cell.angle_alpha   90.00
_cell.angle_beta   90.00
_cell.angle_gamma   90.00
#
_symmetry.space_group_name_H-M   'P 1'
#
loop_
_entity.id
_entity.type
_entity.pdbx_description
1 polymer ?
#
loop_
_entity_poly.entity_id
_entity_poly.type
_entity_poly.pdbx_seq_one_letter_code
_entity_poly.pdbx_strand_id
1 'polypeptide(L)'
;MKQALIKRLQDNVIALSKLKEKGVKVGKIKFVKAVHSIPLMQYGVTYWVKNDNKMVHIQGIGNFKVSGLDQIPENAELSSANLVERNGDYYLYVTCFLTKEEKCKKEKP
;
A
#
# COMPACT_ATOMS: atom_id res chain seq x y z
N MET A 1 -12.63 -2.36 0.45
CA MET A 1 -11.59 -2.92 1.36
C MET A 1 -11.72 -4.43 1.59
N LYS A 2 -12.88 -4.97 2.02
CA LYS A 2 -13.06 -6.43 2.24
C LYS A 2 -12.63 -7.29 1.03
N GLN A 3 -13.01 -6.89 -0.18
CA GLN A 3 -12.64 -7.59 -1.42
C GLN A 3 -11.14 -7.60 -1.67
N ALA A 4 -10.42 -6.54 -1.30
CA ALA A 4 -8.96 -6.47 -1.46
C ALA A 4 -8.23 -7.45 -0.51
N LEU A 5 -8.77 -7.68 0.69
CA LEU A 5 -8.24 -8.71 1.61
C LEU A 5 -8.47 -10.12 1.06
N ILE A 6 -9.65 -10.39 0.48
CA ILE A 6 -9.95 -11.66 -0.17
C ILE A 6 -9.00 -11.91 -1.34
N LYS A 7 -8.80 -10.91 -2.20
CA LYS A 7 -7.87 -10.99 -3.33
C LYS A 7 -6.44 -11.29 -2.87
N ARG A 8 -5.97 -10.59 -1.82
CA ARG A 8 -4.64 -10.85 -1.23
C ARG A 8 -4.50 -12.29 -0.74
N LEU A 9 -5.56 -12.86 -0.14
CA LEU A 9 -5.56 -14.26 0.28
C LEU A 9 -5.46 -15.20 -0.93
N GLN A 10 -6.21 -14.94 -2.00
CA GLN A 10 -6.14 -15.71 -3.24
C GLN A 10 -4.74 -15.65 -3.86
N ASP A 11 -4.16 -14.47 -3.95
CA ASP A 11 -2.80 -14.27 -4.48
C ASP A 11 -1.75 -15.05 -3.66
N ASN A 12 -1.88 -15.07 -2.33
CA ASN A 12 -1.00 -15.86 -1.46
C ASN A 12 -1.13 -17.37 -1.73
N VAL A 13 -2.34 -17.90 -1.93
CA VAL A 13 -2.56 -19.31 -2.28
C VAL A 13 -1.92 -19.65 -3.62
N ILE A 14 -2.13 -18.81 -4.63
CA ILE A 14 -1.52 -18.98 -5.95
C ILE A 14 0.01 -18.96 -5.86
N ALA A 15 0.58 -18.02 -5.10
CA ALA A 15 2.02 -17.93 -4.89
C ALA A 15 2.58 -19.20 -4.22
N LEU A 16 1.90 -19.75 -3.21
CA LEU A 16 2.31 -21.02 -2.60
C LEU A 16 2.23 -22.20 -3.57
N SER A 17 1.21 -22.26 -4.43
CA SER A 17 1.11 -23.29 -5.47
C SER A 17 2.30 -23.23 -6.42
N LYS A 18 2.61 -22.03 -6.94
CA LYS A 18 3.76 -21.81 -7.84
C LYS A 18 5.10 -22.13 -7.18
N LEU A 19 5.25 -21.89 -5.87
CA LEU A 19 6.45 -22.27 -5.13
C LEU A 19 6.58 -23.79 -4.98
N LYS A 20 5.45 -24.47 -4.76
CA LYS A 20 5.41 -25.94 -4.70
C LYS A 20 5.81 -26.57 -6.03
N GLU A 21 5.32 -26.02 -7.15
CA GLU A 21 5.69 -26.45 -8.50
C GLU A 21 7.21 -26.32 -8.76
N LYS A 22 7.85 -25.30 -8.17
CA LYS A 22 9.31 -25.10 -8.22
C LYS A 22 10.10 -26.02 -7.28
N GLY A 23 9.47 -26.97 -6.62
CA GLY A 23 10.11 -27.92 -5.69
C GLY A 23 10.34 -27.39 -4.28
N VAL A 24 9.80 -26.21 -3.92
CA VAL A 24 9.91 -25.66 -2.57
C VAL A 24 8.88 -26.34 -1.65
N LYS A 25 9.32 -26.78 -0.46
CA LYS A 25 8.39 -27.27 0.58
C LYS A 25 7.55 -26.11 1.10
N VAL A 26 6.25 -26.12 0.82
CA VAL A 26 5.29 -25.09 1.28
C VAL A 26 4.36 -25.61 2.36
N GLY A 27 4.01 -24.74 3.32
CA GLY A 27 3.01 -25.01 4.36
C GLY A 27 1.61 -24.50 3.98
N LYS A 28 0.63 -24.76 4.86
CA LYS A 28 -0.74 -24.23 4.73
C LYS A 28 -0.83 -22.80 5.28
N ILE A 29 -1.69 -21.97 4.70
CA ILE A 29 -2.04 -20.66 5.26
C ILE A 29 -2.83 -20.89 6.56
N LYS A 30 -2.37 -20.26 7.64
CA LYS A 30 -3.01 -20.34 8.96
C LYS A 30 -3.98 -19.17 9.15
N PHE A 31 -4.96 -19.37 10.02
CA PHE A 31 -5.80 -18.28 10.50
C PHE A 31 -4.96 -17.25 11.26
N VAL A 32 -5.26 -15.97 11.06
CA VAL A 32 -4.63 -14.85 11.75
C VAL A 32 -5.72 -14.06 12.47
N LYS A 33 -5.54 -13.84 13.77
CA LYS A 33 -6.53 -13.16 14.62
C LYS A 33 -6.71 -11.68 14.27
N ALA A 34 -5.62 -11.01 13.89
CA ALA A 34 -5.61 -9.59 13.55
C ALA A 34 -4.75 -9.35 12.30
N VAL A 35 -5.21 -8.47 11.42
CA VAL A 35 -4.47 -8.08 10.21
C VAL A 35 -3.98 -6.65 10.40
N HIS A 36 -2.67 -6.50 10.54
CA HIS A 36 -2.01 -5.21 10.77
C HIS A 36 -1.80 -4.39 9.47
N SER A 37 -2.45 -4.76 8.37
CA SER A 37 -2.36 -4.02 7.12
C SER A 37 -3.62 -4.08 6.27
N ILE A 38 -4.10 -2.91 5.85
CA ILE A 38 -5.29 -2.76 5.02
C ILE A 38 -4.87 -2.24 3.64
N PRO A 39 -5.11 -3.03 2.57
CA PRO A 39 -4.83 -2.61 1.20
C PRO A 39 -5.87 -1.61 0.69
N LEU A 40 -5.39 -0.48 0.18
CA LEU A 40 -6.15 0.61 -0.43
C LEU A 40 -5.83 0.62 -1.93
N MET A 41 -6.74 0.04 -2.73
CA MET A 41 -6.42 -0.36 -4.11
C MET A 41 -6.41 0.79 -5.12
N GLN A 42 -7.18 1.85 -4.88
CA GLN A 42 -7.40 2.89 -5.88
C GLN A 42 -7.38 4.29 -5.23
N TYR A 43 -6.49 5.14 -5.73
CA TYR A 43 -6.45 6.57 -5.43
C TYR A 43 -7.73 7.27 -5.94
N GLY A 44 -8.27 8.21 -5.16
CA GLY A 44 -9.51 8.91 -5.43
C GLY A 44 -10.79 8.16 -5.02
N VAL A 45 -10.70 6.85 -4.75
CA VAL A 45 -11.84 6.03 -4.30
C VAL A 45 -11.62 5.49 -2.89
N THR A 46 -10.56 4.70 -2.70
CA THR A 46 -10.28 4.06 -1.40
C THR A 46 -9.52 4.98 -0.45
N TYR A 47 -8.75 5.92 -1.01
CA TYR A 47 -8.09 6.98 -0.28
C TYR A 47 -7.81 8.17 -1.20
N TRP A 48 -7.66 9.35 -0.62
CA TRP A 48 -7.15 10.52 -1.33
C TRP A 48 -6.31 11.39 -0.41
N VAL A 49 -5.39 12.15 -1.00
CA VAL A 49 -4.51 13.06 -0.28
C VAL A 49 -4.94 14.49 -0.56
N LYS A 50 -5.03 15.30 0.49
CA LYS A 50 -5.24 16.75 0.42
C LYS A 50 -3.99 17.44 0.92
N ASN A 51 -3.15 17.89 -0.01
CA ASN A 51 -1.89 18.56 0.31
C ASN A 51 -2.12 19.88 1.06
N ASP A 52 -3.15 20.64 0.72
CA ASP A 52 -3.45 21.96 1.31
C ASP A 52 -3.50 21.93 2.84
N ASN A 53 -4.12 20.88 3.40
CA ASN A 53 -4.33 20.75 4.84
C ASN A 53 -3.45 19.67 5.50
N LYS A 54 -2.52 19.07 4.74
CA LYS A 54 -1.74 17.89 5.14
C LYS A 54 -2.60 16.75 5.68
N MET A 55 -3.63 16.38 4.92
CA MET A 55 -4.63 15.40 5.33
C MET A 55 -4.75 14.25 4.34
N VAL A 56 -5.02 13.06 4.87
CA VAL A 56 -5.40 11.88 4.08
C VAL A 56 -6.79 11.45 4.49
N HIS A 57 -7.62 11.18 3.51
CA HIS A 57 -8.89 10.51 3.74
C HIS A 57 -8.76 9.04 3.39
N ILE A 58 -9.31 8.17 4.23
CA ILE A 58 -9.44 6.75 3.98
C ILE A 58 -10.91 6.38 4.03
N GLN A 59 -11.39 5.73 2.96
CA GLN A 59 -12.78 5.30 2.84
C GLN A 59 -13.18 4.45 4.06
N GLY A 60 -14.29 4.80 4.69
CA GLY A 60 -14.86 4.05 5.82
C GLY A 60 -14.14 4.22 7.16
N ILE A 61 -13.03 4.98 7.21
CA ILE A 61 -12.35 5.33 8.48
C ILE A 61 -12.47 6.84 8.74
N GLY A 62 -12.19 7.66 7.74
CA GLY A 62 -12.34 9.12 7.83
C GLY A 62 -11.08 9.89 7.44
N ASN A 63 -11.00 11.12 7.93
CA ASN A 63 -9.91 12.05 7.64
C ASN A 63 -8.86 12.05 8.75
N PHE A 64 -7.60 11.98 8.37
CA PHE A 64 -6.46 11.98 9.28
C PHE A 64 -5.47 13.06 8.87
N LYS A 65 -4.92 13.76 9.87
CA LYS A 65 -3.76 14.62 9.66
C LYS A 65 -2.52 13.73 9.61
N VAL A 66 -1.68 13.96 8.61
CA VAL A 66 -0.50 13.11 8.39
C VAL A 66 0.76 13.95 8.31
N SER A 67 1.85 13.38 8.82
CA SER A 67 3.19 13.94 8.69
C SER A 67 3.91 13.24 7.53
N GLY A 68 4.76 13.98 6.80
CA GLY A 68 5.62 13.39 5.77
C GLY A 68 5.00 13.26 4.38
N LEU A 69 3.92 13.97 4.07
CA LEU A 69 3.44 14.10 2.68
C LEU A 69 4.47 14.72 1.75
N ASP A 70 5.38 15.52 2.31
CA ASP A 70 6.51 16.13 1.62
C ASP A 70 7.49 15.07 1.02
N GLN A 71 7.37 13.80 1.42
CA GLN A 71 8.13 12.68 0.83
C GLN A 71 7.60 12.26 -0.55
N ILE A 72 6.35 12.61 -0.88
CA ILE A 72 5.72 12.28 -2.15
C ILE A 72 6.11 13.38 -3.16
N PRO A 73 6.75 13.04 -4.28
CA PRO A 73 7.06 14.02 -5.31
C PRO A 73 5.78 14.60 -5.91
N GLU A 74 5.75 15.91 -6.17
CA GLU A 74 4.57 16.60 -6.74
C GLU A 74 4.16 16.03 -8.12
N ASN A 75 5.14 15.55 -8.89
CA ASN A 75 4.92 15.00 -10.24
C ASN A 75 4.63 13.49 -10.23
N ALA A 76 4.38 12.89 -9.07
CA ALA A 76 4.17 11.46 -8.95
C ALA A 76 2.69 11.07 -9.11
N GLU A 77 2.41 10.09 -9.97
CA GLU A 77 1.08 9.51 -10.10
C GLU A 77 0.82 8.54 -8.95
N LEU A 78 -0.14 8.88 -8.09
CA LEU A 78 -0.54 8.03 -6.97
C LEU A 78 -1.41 6.87 -7.45
N SER A 79 -1.04 5.66 -7.03
CA SER A 79 -1.74 4.43 -7.40
C SER A 79 -2.39 3.80 -6.17
N SER A 80 -1.84 2.69 -5.68
CA SER A 80 -2.33 2.00 -4.48
C SER A 80 -1.59 2.44 -3.22
N ALA A 81 -2.21 2.22 -2.07
CA ALA A 81 -1.57 2.41 -0.77
C ALA A 81 -1.85 1.23 0.16
N ASN A 82 -1.05 1.10 1.21
CA ASN A 82 -1.29 0.17 2.31
C ASN A 82 -1.25 0.93 3.62
N LEU A 83 -2.36 0.91 4.36
CA LEU A 83 -2.38 1.35 5.74
C LEU A 83 -1.80 0.23 6.60
N VAL A 84 -0.71 0.48 7.32
CA VAL A 84 0.02 -0.52 8.10
C VAL A 84 0.12 -0.05 9.53
N GLU A 85 -0.25 -0.93 10.46
CA GLU A 85 -0.01 -0.75 11.88
C GLU A 85 1.36 -1.33 12.23
N ARG A 86 2.18 -0.56 12.93
CA ARG A 86 3.48 -1.00 13.46
C ARG A 86 3.70 -0.38 14.83
N ASN A 87 3.88 -1.22 15.85
CA ASN A 87 4.14 -0.81 17.24
C ASN A 87 3.06 0.14 17.81
N GLY A 88 1.80 -0.01 17.41
CA GLY A 88 0.70 0.87 17.84
C GLY A 88 0.56 2.15 17.02
N ASP A 89 1.52 2.46 16.15
CA ASP A 89 1.45 3.57 15.20
C ASP A 89 0.90 3.12 13.84
N TYR A 90 0.34 4.07 13.09
CA TYR A 90 -0.20 3.83 11.75
C TYR A 90 0.61 4.57 10.69
N TYR A 91 1.00 3.83 9.66
CA TYR A 91 1.78 4.31 8.52
C TYR A 91 1.01 4.08 7.23
N LEU A 92 1.06 5.05 6.32
CA LEU A 92 0.50 4.91 5.00
C LEU A 92 1.61 4.71 3.98
N TYR A 93 1.80 3.49 3.49
CA TYR A 93 2.72 3.20 2.41
C TYR A 93 2.04 3.45 1.08
N VAL A 94 2.38 4.55 0.42
CA VAL A 94 1.82 4.93 -0.88
C VAL A 94 2.75 4.47 -2.01
N THR A 95 2.18 3.79 -3.00
CA THR A 95 2.88 3.44 -4.24
C THR A 95 2.62 4.53 -5.26
N CYS A 96 3.69 5.16 -5.74
CA CYS A 96 3.62 6.20 -6.76
C CYS A 96 4.49 5.85 -7.96
N PHE A 97 4.07 6.30 -9.14
CA PHE A 97 4.82 6.17 -10.38
C PHE A 97 5.35 7.54 -10.79
N LEU A 98 6.59 7.55 -11.28
CA LEU A 98 7.24 8.75 -11.80
C LEU A 98 7.57 8.50 -13.26
N THR A 99 7.40 9.54 -14.08
CA THR A 99 7.79 9.48 -15.49
C THR A 99 9.31 9.26 -15.60
N LYS A 100 9.72 8.56 -16.66
CA LYS A 100 11.13 8.16 -16.84
C LYS A 100 12.03 9.37 -17.12
N GLU A 101 11.47 10.42 -17.72
CA GLU A 101 12.17 11.64 -18.13
C GLU A 101 12.68 12.44 -16.91
N GLU A 102 12.02 12.32 -15.77
CA GLU A 102 12.37 13.03 -14.54
C GLU A 102 13.38 12.29 -13.65
N LYS A 103 13.62 10.99 -13.89
CA LYS A 103 14.69 10.26 -13.19
C LYS A 103 16.09 10.81 -13.51
N CYS A 104 16.23 11.60 -14.58
CA CYS A 104 17.52 12.12 -15.03
C CYS A 104 18.04 13.34 -14.23
N LYS A 105 17.28 13.85 -13.24
CA LYS A 105 17.70 15.00 -12.40
C LYS A 105 17.99 14.64 -10.95
N LYS A 106 18.52 13.45 -10.66
CA LYS A 106 19.20 13.22 -9.38
C LYS A 106 20.69 13.41 -9.59
N GLU A 107 21.18 14.57 -9.15
CA GLU A 107 22.60 14.84 -8.94
C GLU A 107 23.24 13.65 -8.24
N LYS A 108 24.34 13.16 -8.81
CA LYS A 108 25.24 12.22 -8.13
C LYS A 108 25.86 12.94 -6.92
N PRO A 109 26.08 12.25 -5.80
CA PRO A 109 26.92 12.76 -4.72
C PRO A 109 28.36 13.00 -5.19
#